data_AF-A0A1A0UMB6-F1
#
_entry.id   AF-A0A1A0UMB6-F1
#
_cell.length_a   1.000
_cell.length_b   1.000
_cell.length_c   1.000
_cell.angle_alpha   90.00
_cell.angle_beta   90.00
_cell.angle_gamma   90.00
#
_symmetry.space_group_name_H-M   'P 1'
#
loop_
_entity.id
_entity.type
_entity.pdbx_description
1 polymer ?
#
loop_
_entity_poly.entity_id
_entity_poly.type
_entity_poly.pdbx_seq_one_letter_code
_entity_poly.pdbx_strand_id
1 'polypeptide(L)'
;MSYLPLPPPRTTPVRVMTIAGSDSGGGAGIQADMRTFALLAVHGLVAVTAVTVQNSVGVKGFHEIPLDVIAGQIEAVASDIGVQAAKTGMLASSEIIDTVAETWRAQGMAGSVPLVVDPVCASMHGDPLLHPSALDSLRAQLFPLATLVTPNLDEVRLLTDIEVIDPPSQREAARALHALGPQWALVKGGHLRASAQSPDLLFDGTEFHEFDATRIDTGHDHGAGDTLAAAIASALAHGYSVPDAVAFGKRWVTECLRAAYPLGRGHGPVSALFRLIE
;
A
#
# COMPACT_ATOMS: atom_id res chain seq x y z
N MET A 1 18.08 1.80 -11.98
CA MET A 1 17.56 2.20 -10.65
C MET A 1 18.56 1.75 -9.58
N SER A 2 18.74 2.47 -8.46
CA SER A 2 19.48 1.91 -7.30
C SER A 2 18.53 1.04 -6.49
N TYR A 3 18.95 -0.19 -6.21
CA TYR A 3 18.12 -1.21 -5.56
C TYR A 3 18.45 -1.34 -4.07
N LEU A 4 17.52 -1.92 -3.31
CA LEU A 4 17.77 -2.25 -1.92
C LEU A 4 18.87 -3.33 -1.80
N PRO A 5 19.69 -3.30 -0.74
CA PRO A 5 20.79 -4.24 -0.56
C PRO A 5 20.32 -5.70 -0.51
N LEU A 6 21.03 -6.59 -1.21
CA LEU A 6 20.82 -8.02 -1.07
C LEU A 6 21.39 -8.51 0.27
N PRO A 7 20.68 -9.38 1.02
CA PRO A 7 21.22 -10.01 2.21
C PRO A 7 22.33 -11.01 1.82
N PRO A 8 23.46 -11.05 2.55
CA PRO A 8 24.45 -12.10 2.36
C PRO A 8 23.86 -13.51 2.58
N PRO A 9 24.43 -14.56 1.96
CA PRO A 9 24.00 -15.93 2.22
C PRO A 9 24.02 -16.26 3.71
N ARG A 10 22.99 -16.98 4.18
CA ARG A 10 22.80 -17.38 5.60
C ARG A 10 22.61 -16.23 6.59
N THR A 11 22.24 -15.05 6.10
CA THR A 11 21.78 -13.94 6.96
C THR A 11 20.29 -13.73 6.78
N THR A 12 19.61 -13.33 7.87
CA THR A 12 18.19 -13.00 7.82
C THR A 12 18.00 -11.70 7.04
N PRO A 13 17.20 -11.68 5.96
CA PRO A 13 16.87 -10.43 5.27
C PRO A 13 16.12 -9.46 6.17
N VAL A 14 15.99 -8.21 5.74
CA VAL A 14 15.01 -7.29 6.34
C VAL A 14 13.60 -7.90 6.21
N ARG A 15 12.76 -7.77 7.24
CA ARG A 15 11.45 -8.41 7.28
C ARG A 15 10.35 -7.36 7.23
N VAL A 16 9.43 -7.52 6.28
CA VAL A 16 8.30 -6.60 6.10
C VAL A 16 7.00 -7.39 6.12
N MET A 17 6.05 -6.93 6.92
CA MET A 17 4.73 -7.54 7.02
C MET A 17 3.74 -6.86 6.07
N THR A 18 2.94 -7.65 5.36
CA THR A 18 1.70 -7.17 4.78
C THR A 18 0.50 -7.70 5.57
N ILE A 19 -0.46 -6.82 5.82
CA ILE A 19 -1.75 -7.11 6.46
C ILE A 19 -2.83 -6.76 5.42
N ALA A 20 -3.24 -7.73 4.61
CA ALA A 20 -4.06 -7.46 3.44
C ALA A 20 -4.86 -8.69 2.96
N GLY A 21 -5.79 -8.44 2.04
CA GLY A 21 -6.55 -9.47 1.36
C GLY A 21 -5.74 -10.21 0.28
N SER A 22 -6.14 -11.45 0.01
CA SER A 22 -5.64 -12.28 -1.09
C SER A 22 -6.40 -12.00 -2.38
N ASP A 23 -5.68 -11.70 -3.46
CA ASP A 23 -6.20 -11.61 -4.83
C ASP A 23 -6.01 -12.94 -5.56
N SER A 24 -7.11 -13.64 -5.88
CA SER A 24 -7.04 -14.90 -6.64
C SER A 24 -6.51 -14.76 -8.06
N GLY A 25 -6.56 -13.56 -8.66
CA GLY A 25 -5.91 -13.27 -9.94
C GLY A 25 -4.41 -13.07 -9.82
N GLY A 26 -3.91 -12.90 -8.59
CA GLY A 26 -2.51 -12.71 -8.27
C GLY A 26 -1.92 -11.42 -8.84
N GLY A 27 -2.71 -10.37 -9.08
CA GLY A 27 -2.22 -9.10 -9.59
C GLY A 27 -2.01 -8.04 -8.51
N ALA A 28 -2.83 -8.07 -7.45
CA ALA A 28 -2.88 -7.13 -6.33
C ALA A 28 -2.77 -7.86 -4.98
N GLY A 29 -3.11 -7.18 -3.88
CA GLY A 29 -3.20 -7.76 -2.54
C GLY A 29 -1.87 -8.37 -2.06
N ILE A 30 -1.95 -9.39 -1.20
CA ILE A 30 -0.74 -10.05 -0.67
C ILE A 30 0.14 -10.62 -1.78
N GLN A 31 -0.41 -11.00 -2.94
CA GLN A 31 0.37 -11.52 -4.06
C GLN A 31 1.28 -10.43 -4.68
N ALA A 32 0.77 -9.21 -4.84
CA ALA A 32 1.59 -8.07 -5.28
C ALA A 32 2.65 -7.72 -4.22
N ASP A 33 2.25 -7.70 -2.95
CA ASP A 33 3.13 -7.38 -1.84
C ASP A 33 4.29 -8.39 -1.75
N MET A 34 3.99 -9.69 -1.73
CA MET A 34 4.98 -10.74 -1.60
C MET A 34 5.94 -10.80 -2.79
N ARG A 35 5.47 -10.54 -4.01
CA ARG A 35 6.36 -10.41 -5.18
C ARG A 35 7.26 -9.20 -5.06
N THR A 36 6.72 -8.07 -4.61
CA THR A 36 7.48 -6.84 -4.39
C THR A 36 8.58 -7.07 -3.35
N PHE A 37 8.23 -7.67 -2.20
CA PHE A 37 9.21 -8.02 -1.15
C PHE A 37 10.30 -8.94 -1.68
N ALA A 38 9.93 -10.02 -2.38
CA ALA A 38 10.90 -10.98 -2.92
C ALA A 38 11.88 -10.33 -3.91
N LEU A 39 11.38 -9.49 -4.83
CA LEU A 39 12.19 -8.85 -5.86
C LEU A 39 12.99 -7.64 -5.32
N LEU A 40 12.63 -7.17 -4.13
CA LEU A 40 13.38 -6.19 -3.34
C LEU A 40 14.29 -6.82 -2.28
N ALA A 41 14.46 -8.14 -2.30
CA ALA A 41 15.31 -8.89 -1.38
C ALA A 41 14.92 -8.76 0.11
N VAL A 42 13.63 -8.59 0.35
CA VAL A 42 12.99 -8.54 1.67
C VAL A 42 12.32 -9.87 1.97
N HIS A 43 12.40 -10.31 3.22
CA HIS A 43 11.60 -11.43 3.72
C HIS A 43 10.18 -10.96 4.00
N GLY A 44 9.23 -11.42 3.19
CA GLY A 44 7.82 -11.09 3.36
C GLY A 44 7.15 -11.89 4.47
N LEU A 45 6.41 -11.19 5.32
CA LEU A 45 5.55 -11.72 6.37
C LEU A 45 4.09 -11.37 6.03
N VAL A 46 3.13 -12.21 6.43
CA VAL A 46 1.73 -12.05 6.01
C VAL A 46 0.78 -12.25 7.17
N ALA A 47 -0.19 -11.34 7.29
CA ALA A 47 -1.46 -11.58 7.97
C ALA A 47 -2.61 -11.38 6.96
N VAL A 48 -3.35 -12.45 6.66
CA VAL A 48 -4.44 -12.41 5.67
C VAL A 48 -5.71 -11.89 6.33
N THR A 49 -6.33 -10.87 5.75
CA THR A 49 -7.56 -10.25 6.25
C THR A 49 -8.82 -10.73 5.54
N ALA A 50 -8.70 -11.02 4.24
CA ALA A 50 -9.79 -11.54 3.43
C ALA A 50 -9.26 -12.38 2.27
N VAL A 51 -10.10 -13.26 1.74
CA VAL A 51 -9.85 -13.96 0.47
C VAL A 51 -10.82 -13.43 -0.57
N THR A 52 -10.34 -12.73 -1.59
CA THR A 52 -11.20 -12.23 -2.67
C THR A 52 -11.41 -13.29 -3.73
N VAL A 53 -12.62 -13.31 -4.28
CA VAL A 53 -12.99 -14.05 -5.49
C VAL A 53 -12.90 -13.05 -6.64
N GLN A 54 -11.68 -12.87 -7.17
CA GLN A 54 -11.34 -11.81 -8.10
C GLN A 54 -10.52 -12.33 -9.28
N ASN A 55 -10.61 -11.65 -10.43
CA ASN A 55 -9.72 -11.86 -11.56
C ASN A 55 -9.50 -10.53 -12.32
N SER A 56 -8.90 -10.61 -13.51
CA SER A 56 -8.58 -9.43 -14.34
C SER A 56 -9.80 -8.60 -14.76
N VAL A 57 -11.04 -9.07 -14.60
CA VAL A 57 -12.25 -8.35 -15.03
C VAL A 57 -13.08 -7.79 -13.88
N GLY A 58 -12.66 -8.01 -12.62
CA GLY A 58 -13.36 -7.47 -11.45
C GLY A 58 -13.44 -8.43 -10.27
N VAL A 59 -14.14 -7.96 -9.24
CA VAL A 59 -14.35 -8.69 -7.98
C VAL A 59 -15.75 -9.26 -7.94
N LYS A 60 -15.88 -10.56 -7.61
CA LYS A 60 -17.18 -11.25 -7.52
C LYS A 60 -17.67 -11.40 -6.08
N GLY A 61 -16.78 -11.22 -5.11
CA GLY A 61 -17.04 -11.35 -3.68
C GLY A 61 -15.74 -11.53 -2.91
N PHE A 62 -15.86 -11.65 -1.59
CA PHE A 62 -14.75 -11.96 -0.70
C PHE A 62 -15.26 -12.69 0.54
N HIS A 63 -14.34 -13.35 1.24
CA HIS A 63 -14.57 -13.95 2.55
C HIS A 63 -13.62 -13.33 3.56
N GLU A 64 -14.16 -12.74 4.62
CA GLU A 64 -13.38 -12.19 5.73
C GLU A 64 -12.77 -13.32 6.55
N ILE A 65 -11.49 -13.16 6.93
CA ILE A 65 -10.83 -14.06 7.86
C ILE A 65 -11.35 -13.74 9.28
N PRO A 66 -11.63 -14.76 10.14
CA PRO A 66 -12.03 -14.52 11.51
C PRO A 66 -11.05 -13.61 12.28
N LEU A 67 -11.57 -12.72 13.12
CA LEU A 67 -10.78 -11.67 13.79
C LEU A 67 -9.67 -12.26 14.67
N ASP A 68 -9.97 -13.34 15.40
CA ASP A 68 -9.00 -14.05 16.24
C ASP A 68 -7.87 -14.67 15.42
N VAL A 69 -8.14 -15.09 14.19
CA VAL A 69 -7.14 -15.61 13.25
C VAL A 69 -6.29 -14.47 12.67
N ILE A 70 -6.87 -13.28 12.41
CA ILE A 70 -6.11 -12.10 11.97
C ILE A 70 -5.15 -11.64 13.08
N ALA A 71 -5.66 -11.46 14.30
CA ALA A 71 -4.84 -11.11 15.45
C ALA A 71 -3.74 -12.16 15.69
N GLY A 72 -4.11 -13.44 15.74
CA GLY A 72 -3.17 -14.54 15.96
C GLY A 72 -2.04 -14.61 14.92
N GLN A 73 -2.30 -14.28 13.64
CA GLN A 73 -1.26 -14.18 12.62
C GLN A 73 -0.24 -13.07 12.94
N ILE A 74 -0.73 -11.88 13.29
CA ILE A 74 0.12 -10.72 13.62
C ILE A 74 0.94 -11.03 14.88
N GLU A 75 0.32 -11.57 15.92
CA GLU A 75 0.96 -11.92 17.19
C GLU A 75 2.04 -12.99 17.01
N ALA A 76 1.74 -14.07 16.28
CA ALA A 76 2.68 -15.16 16.05
C ALA A 76 3.96 -14.67 15.35
N VAL A 77 3.81 -13.76 14.39
CA VAL A 77 4.96 -13.20 13.66
C VAL A 77 5.70 -12.16 14.49
N ALA A 78 4.99 -11.23 15.14
CA ALA A 78 5.60 -10.14 15.89
C ALA A 78 6.40 -10.64 17.11
N SER A 79 5.89 -11.66 17.79
CA SER A 79 6.48 -12.17 19.04
C SER A 79 7.71 -13.07 18.85
N ASP A 80 7.83 -13.77 17.73
CA ASP A 80 8.96 -14.67 17.42
C ASP A 80 9.93 -14.07 16.39
N ILE A 81 9.41 -13.71 15.22
CA ILE A 81 10.21 -13.34 14.06
C ILE A 81 10.61 -11.87 14.11
N GLY A 82 9.70 -10.98 14.54
CA GLY A 82 9.89 -9.53 14.55
C GLY A 82 9.71 -8.87 13.17
N VAL A 83 9.36 -7.58 13.18
CA VAL A 83 8.93 -6.81 12.01
C VAL A 83 9.72 -5.50 11.93
N GLN A 84 10.32 -5.17 10.78
CA GLN A 84 11.02 -3.89 10.58
C GLN A 84 10.18 -2.81 9.89
N ALA A 85 9.16 -3.19 9.14
CA ALA A 85 8.09 -2.30 8.69
C ALA A 85 6.86 -3.15 8.35
N ALA A 86 5.71 -2.52 8.26
CA ALA A 86 4.52 -3.17 7.73
C ALA A 86 3.77 -2.27 6.74
N LYS A 87 2.93 -2.91 5.91
CA LYS A 87 1.85 -2.24 5.20
C LYS A 87 0.50 -2.87 5.48
N THR A 88 -0.55 -2.07 5.40
CA THR A 88 -1.93 -2.57 5.26
C THR A 88 -2.40 -2.42 3.82
N GLY A 89 -3.20 -3.36 3.33
CA GLY A 89 -3.93 -3.25 2.06
C GLY A 89 -5.44 -3.26 2.30
N MET A 90 -6.19 -4.03 1.52
CA MET A 90 -7.63 -4.25 1.75
C MET A 90 -7.88 -4.87 3.14
N LEU A 91 -8.66 -4.17 3.99
CA LEU A 91 -9.04 -4.62 5.33
C LEU A 91 -10.54 -5.02 5.45
N ALA A 92 -11.35 -4.83 4.41
CA ALA A 92 -12.76 -5.22 4.29
C ALA A 92 -13.77 -4.54 5.25
N SER A 93 -13.54 -4.56 6.56
CA SER A 93 -14.54 -4.14 7.57
C SER A 93 -13.95 -3.32 8.72
N SER A 94 -14.83 -2.62 9.46
CA SER A 94 -14.46 -1.83 10.66
C SER A 94 -13.83 -2.73 11.71
N GLU A 95 -14.42 -3.92 11.92
CA GLU A 95 -14.00 -4.90 12.92
C GLU A 95 -12.58 -5.41 12.65
N ILE A 96 -12.23 -5.62 11.37
CA ILE A 96 -10.86 -6.00 10.99
C ILE A 96 -9.89 -4.83 11.25
N ILE A 97 -10.26 -3.60 10.87
CA ILE A 97 -9.41 -2.42 11.10
C ILE A 97 -9.14 -2.25 12.60
N ASP A 98 -10.18 -2.34 13.41
CA ASP A 98 -10.10 -2.19 14.86
C ASP A 98 -9.22 -3.32 15.46
N THR A 99 -9.44 -4.57 15.04
CA THR A 99 -8.62 -5.73 15.44
C THR A 99 -7.14 -5.53 15.09
N VAL A 100 -6.84 -5.07 13.86
CA VAL A 100 -5.46 -4.81 13.42
C VAL A 100 -4.83 -3.70 14.25
N ALA A 101 -5.54 -2.59 14.48
CA ALA A 101 -5.04 -1.46 15.26
C ALA A 101 -4.81 -1.82 16.73
N GLU A 102 -5.72 -2.57 17.35
CA GLU A 102 -5.59 -3.07 18.73
C GLU A 102 -4.41 -4.03 18.87
N THR A 103 -4.31 -5.02 17.97
CA THR A 103 -3.19 -5.98 17.98
C THR A 103 -1.86 -5.28 17.76
N TRP A 104 -1.80 -4.31 16.84
CA TRP A 104 -0.60 -3.50 16.57
C TRP A 104 -0.10 -2.75 17.81
N ARG A 105 -1.02 -2.16 18.58
CA ARG A 105 -0.71 -1.50 19.86
C ARG A 105 -0.27 -2.51 20.91
N ALA A 106 -0.99 -3.62 21.06
CA ALA A 106 -0.73 -4.64 22.05
C ALA A 106 0.67 -5.29 21.89
N GLN A 107 1.12 -5.45 20.64
CA GLN A 107 2.46 -5.96 20.31
C GLN A 107 3.57 -4.90 20.42
N GLY A 108 3.27 -3.68 20.91
CA GLY A 108 4.25 -2.62 21.13
C GLY A 108 4.86 -2.02 19.85
N MET A 109 4.21 -2.24 18.70
CA MET A 109 4.70 -1.78 17.39
C MET A 109 4.33 -0.31 17.11
N ALA A 110 3.32 0.23 17.81
CA ALA A 110 2.89 1.62 17.66
C ALA A 110 4.03 2.61 17.97
N GLY A 111 4.42 3.40 16.97
CA GLY A 111 5.50 4.39 17.07
C GLY A 111 6.93 3.83 17.01
N SER A 112 7.10 2.51 16.96
CA SER A 112 8.42 1.85 16.91
C SER A 112 8.70 1.16 15.57
N VAL A 113 7.65 0.67 14.90
CA VAL A 113 7.72 0.01 13.59
C VAL A 113 7.01 0.89 12.56
N PRO A 114 7.67 1.29 11.45
CA PRO A 114 7.03 2.02 10.39
C PRO A 114 5.82 1.29 9.80
N LEU A 115 4.68 2.00 9.71
CA LEU A 115 3.44 1.46 9.16
C LEU A 115 2.98 2.29 7.95
N VAL A 116 2.92 1.66 6.78
CA VAL A 116 2.38 2.24 5.54
C VAL A 116 0.92 1.78 5.38
N VAL A 117 -0.02 2.71 5.46
CA VAL A 117 -1.44 2.41 5.32
C VAL A 117 -1.89 2.77 3.90
N ASP A 118 -2.15 1.75 3.08
CA ASP A 118 -2.82 1.93 1.79
C ASP A 118 -4.34 1.75 2.01
N PRO A 119 -5.13 2.83 2.02
CA PRO A 119 -6.54 2.78 2.43
C PRO A 119 -7.42 2.28 1.27
N VAL A 120 -7.23 1.03 0.87
CA VAL A 120 -7.92 0.40 -0.27
C VAL A 120 -9.43 0.37 -0.02
N CYS A 121 -10.14 1.31 -0.66
CA CYS A 121 -11.60 1.45 -0.52
C CYS A 121 -12.38 0.72 -1.63
N ALA A 122 -11.77 0.57 -2.81
CA ALA A 122 -12.41 -0.01 -3.99
C ALA A 122 -11.41 -0.79 -4.86
N SER A 123 -11.93 -1.70 -5.68
CA SER A 123 -11.14 -2.45 -6.66
C SER A 123 -10.67 -1.54 -7.80
N MET A 124 -9.74 -2.03 -8.63
CA MET A 124 -9.36 -1.34 -9.89
C MET A 124 -10.54 -1.08 -10.84
N HIS A 125 -11.65 -1.80 -10.66
CA HIS A 125 -12.87 -1.67 -11.46
C HIS A 125 -13.93 -0.79 -10.76
N GLY A 126 -13.63 -0.27 -9.57
CA GLY A 126 -14.53 0.55 -8.76
C GLY A 126 -15.49 -0.25 -7.86
N ASP A 127 -15.34 -1.58 -7.76
CA ASP A 127 -16.15 -2.39 -6.85
C ASP A 127 -15.84 -2.00 -5.40
N PRO A 128 -16.83 -1.67 -4.55
CA PRO A 128 -16.58 -1.38 -3.14
C PRO A 128 -15.92 -2.58 -2.44
N LEU A 129 -14.76 -2.35 -1.83
CA LEU A 129 -14.02 -3.34 -1.04
C LEU A 129 -14.06 -3.04 0.46
N LEU A 130 -14.75 -1.96 0.84
CA LEU A 130 -14.83 -1.47 2.19
C LEU A 130 -16.27 -1.07 2.51
N HIS A 131 -16.78 -1.48 3.67
CA HIS A 131 -18.07 -1.00 4.15
C HIS A 131 -17.99 0.52 4.46
N PRO A 132 -19.02 1.35 4.22
CA PRO A 132 -18.95 2.79 4.47
C PRO A 132 -18.54 3.16 5.92
N SER A 133 -18.93 2.36 6.92
CA SER A 133 -18.54 2.56 8.32
C SER A 133 -17.04 2.34 8.59
N ALA A 134 -16.34 1.62 7.72
CA ALA A 134 -14.93 1.31 7.91
C ALA A 134 -14.02 2.52 7.64
N LEU A 135 -14.51 3.55 6.94
CA LEU A 135 -13.79 4.81 6.80
C LEU A 135 -13.57 5.50 8.15
N ASP A 136 -14.53 5.41 9.07
CA ASP A 136 -14.40 6.00 10.41
C ASP A 136 -13.39 5.22 11.26
N SER A 137 -13.36 3.89 11.16
CA SER A 137 -12.31 3.07 11.79
C SER A 137 -10.93 3.38 11.23
N LEU A 138 -10.77 3.58 9.91
CA LEU A 138 -9.50 4.01 9.33
C LEU A 138 -9.01 5.33 9.96
N ARG A 139 -9.89 6.34 9.99
CA ARG A 139 -9.60 7.67 10.54
C ARG A 139 -9.27 7.63 12.03
N ALA A 140 -10.09 6.92 12.81
CA ALA A 140 -10.00 6.96 14.28
C ALA A 140 -8.96 5.99 14.84
N GLN A 141 -8.76 4.83 14.21
CA GLN A 141 -7.93 3.76 14.77
C GLN A 141 -6.59 3.61 14.05
N LEU A 142 -6.60 3.57 12.71
CA LEU A 142 -5.42 3.14 11.96
C LEU A 142 -4.52 4.31 11.53
N PHE A 143 -5.09 5.41 11.06
CA PHE A 143 -4.33 6.58 10.62
C PHE A 143 -3.44 7.18 11.72
N PRO A 144 -3.87 7.28 13.00
CA PRO A 144 -3.00 7.74 14.09
C PRO A 144 -1.80 6.83 14.37
N LEU A 145 -1.81 5.59 13.86
CA LEU A 145 -0.69 4.65 13.98
C LEU A 145 0.24 4.70 12.76
N ALA A 146 -0.18 5.33 11.67
CA ALA A 146 0.51 5.28 10.40
C ALA A 146 1.71 6.22 10.37
N THR A 147 2.85 5.68 9.90
CA THR A 147 3.98 6.50 9.46
C THR A 147 3.63 7.21 8.16
N LEU A 148 2.92 6.53 7.25
CA LEU A 148 2.54 7.08 5.96
C LEU A 148 1.17 6.53 5.55
N VAL A 149 0.27 7.40 5.08
CA VAL A 149 -0.92 7.00 4.31
C VAL A 149 -0.69 7.25 2.82
N THR A 150 -1.16 6.35 1.96
CA THR A 150 -0.94 6.43 0.51
C THR A 150 -2.22 6.43 -0.33
N PRO A 151 -3.25 7.26 -0.07
CA PRO A 151 -4.50 7.22 -0.83
C PRO A 151 -4.35 7.68 -2.29
N ASN A 152 -5.16 7.09 -3.18
CA ASN A 152 -5.41 7.59 -4.52
C ASN A 152 -6.47 8.71 -4.50
N LEU A 153 -6.80 9.30 -5.66
CA LEU A 153 -7.71 10.44 -5.71
C LEU A 153 -9.16 10.08 -5.33
N ASP A 154 -9.61 8.87 -5.67
CA ASP A 154 -10.95 8.40 -5.27
C ASP A 154 -11.03 8.17 -3.76
N GLU A 155 -9.97 7.58 -3.18
CA GLU A 155 -9.82 7.38 -1.74
C GLU A 155 -9.70 8.71 -0.99
N VAL A 156 -8.96 9.69 -1.53
CA VAL A 156 -8.90 11.06 -0.98
C VAL A 156 -10.31 11.64 -0.88
N ARG A 157 -11.09 11.58 -1.97
CA ARG A 157 -12.46 12.10 -2.00
C ARG A 157 -13.33 11.43 -0.94
N LEU A 158 -13.23 10.12 -0.76
CA LEU A 158 -13.98 9.38 0.27
C LEU A 158 -13.52 9.74 1.70
N LEU A 159 -12.23 9.99 1.89
CA LEU A 159 -11.64 10.23 3.21
C LEU A 159 -11.78 11.68 3.68
N THR A 160 -11.75 12.65 2.77
CA THR A 160 -11.68 14.08 3.11
C THR A 160 -12.75 14.94 2.46
N ASP A 161 -13.64 14.38 1.63
CA ASP A 161 -14.63 15.10 0.82
C ASP A 161 -14.03 16.11 -0.18
N ILE A 162 -12.72 16.04 -0.45
CA ILE A 162 -12.00 16.93 -1.37
C ILE A 162 -11.83 16.24 -2.71
N GLU A 163 -12.27 16.89 -3.78
CA GLU A 163 -11.99 16.46 -5.15
C GLU A 163 -10.68 17.10 -5.64
N VAL A 164 -9.69 16.28 -5.98
CA VAL A 164 -8.38 16.75 -6.46
C VAL A 164 -8.41 16.85 -7.98
N ILE A 165 -8.40 18.09 -8.48
CA ILE A 165 -8.46 18.40 -9.92
C ILE A 165 -7.25 19.21 -10.40
N ASP A 166 -6.45 19.74 -9.48
CA ASP A 166 -5.31 20.62 -9.74
C ASP A 166 -4.29 20.60 -8.58
N PRO A 167 -3.11 21.22 -8.73
CA PRO A 167 -2.11 21.25 -7.66
C PRO A 167 -2.56 21.93 -6.35
N PRO A 168 -3.34 23.04 -6.37
CA PRO A 168 -3.92 23.60 -5.15
C PRO A 168 -4.80 22.62 -4.37
N SER A 169 -5.77 21.97 -5.02
CA SER A 169 -6.64 20.96 -4.40
C SER A 169 -5.86 19.73 -3.93
N GLN A 170 -4.78 19.35 -4.61
CA GLN A 170 -3.88 18.28 -4.16
C GLN A 170 -3.18 18.64 -2.83
N ARG A 171 -2.73 19.89 -2.66
CA ARG A 171 -2.14 20.38 -1.41
C ARG A 171 -3.17 20.46 -0.29
N GLU A 172 -4.39 20.88 -0.59
CA GLU A 172 -5.50 20.89 0.37
C GLU A 172 -5.82 19.47 0.87
N ALA A 173 -5.95 18.52 -0.05
CA ALA A 173 -6.16 17.10 0.26
C ALA A 173 -5.05 16.52 1.13
N ALA A 174 -3.78 16.80 0.81
CA ALA A 174 -2.65 16.34 1.61
C ALA A 174 -2.68 16.88 3.05
N ARG A 175 -3.06 18.15 3.24
CA ARG A 175 -3.25 18.74 4.58
C ARG A 175 -4.42 18.09 5.32
N ALA A 176 -5.54 17.88 4.65
CA ALA A 176 -6.72 17.26 5.23
C ALA A 176 -6.44 15.82 5.68
N LEU A 177 -5.75 15.03 4.85
CA LEU A 177 -5.33 13.67 5.19
C LEU A 177 -4.37 13.63 6.37
N HIS A 178 -3.36 14.51 6.40
CA HIS A 178 -2.44 14.61 7.54
C HIS A 178 -3.18 14.98 8.84
N ALA A 179 -4.20 15.85 8.75
CA ALA A 179 -5.02 16.21 9.91
C ALA A 179 -5.83 15.04 10.51
N LEU A 180 -5.95 13.91 9.80
CA LEU A 180 -6.57 12.69 10.30
C LEU A 180 -5.63 11.86 11.21
N GLY A 181 -4.38 12.30 11.41
CA GLY A 181 -3.44 11.71 12.36
C GLY A 181 -2.21 10.96 11.83
N PRO A 182 -2.04 10.61 10.54
CA PRO A 182 -0.81 9.95 10.11
C PRO A 182 0.38 10.91 10.17
N GLN A 183 1.59 10.40 10.37
CA GLN A 183 2.81 11.23 10.40
C GLN A 183 3.10 11.86 9.04
N TRP A 184 2.76 11.16 7.95
CA TRP A 184 2.92 11.63 6.58
C TRP A 184 1.71 11.24 5.73
N ALA A 185 1.35 12.09 4.76
CA ALA A 185 0.31 11.82 3.78
C ALA A 185 0.83 11.94 2.35
N LEU A 186 0.67 10.88 1.56
CA LEU A 186 1.00 10.84 0.13
C LEU A 186 -0.28 10.79 -0.72
N VAL A 187 -0.59 11.89 -1.40
CA VAL A 187 -1.68 11.95 -2.39
C VAL A 187 -1.17 11.47 -3.74
N LYS A 188 -1.58 10.26 -4.16
CA LYS A 188 -1.17 9.65 -5.43
C LYS A 188 -1.91 10.32 -6.61
N GLY A 189 -1.20 10.99 -7.50
CA GLY A 189 -1.78 11.66 -8.68
C GLY A 189 -2.01 10.75 -9.88
N GLY A 190 -1.72 9.45 -9.77
CA GLY A 190 -1.88 8.46 -10.83
C GLY A 190 -3.25 8.45 -11.51
N HIS A 191 -4.31 8.94 -10.86
CA HIS A 191 -5.68 8.99 -11.40
C HIS A 191 -6.00 10.29 -12.19
N LEU A 192 -5.06 11.23 -12.31
CA LEU A 192 -5.16 12.37 -13.25
C LEU A 192 -4.95 11.89 -14.70
N ARG A 193 -5.87 11.07 -15.22
CA ARG A 193 -5.73 10.36 -16.51
C ARG A 193 -5.55 11.28 -17.71
N ALA A 194 -6.01 12.52 -17.63
CA ALA A 194 -5.83 13.54 -18.67
C ALA A 194 -4.43 14.18 -18.67
N SER A 195 -3.63 13.99 -17.62
CA SER A 195 -2.27 14.53 -17.51
C SER A 195 -1.24 13.60 -18.13
N ALA A 196 -0.29 14.16 -18.89
CA ALA A 196 0.90 13.45 -19.36
C ALA A 196 1.87 13.08 -18.22
N GLN A 197 1.68 13.67 -17.04
CA GLN A 197 2.46 13.44 -15.83
C GLN A 197 1.61 12.73 -14.76
N SER A 198 2.28 12.13 -13.79
CA SER A 198 1.68 11.45 -12.64
C SER A 198 2.29 11.98 -11.33
N PRO A 199 1.98 13.23 -10.94
CA PRO A 199 2.60 13.86 -9.78
C PRO A 199 2.01 13.32 -8.48
N ASP A 200 2.84 12.71 -7.63
CA ASP A 200 2.45 12.39 -6.25
C ASP A 200 2.96 13.48 -5.31
N LEU A 201 2.15 13.82 -4.30
CA LEU A 201 2.45 14.89 -3.34
C LEU A 201 2.50 14.33 -1.93
N LEU A 202 3.66 14.44 -1.29
CA LEU A 202 3.91 14.03 0.09
C LEU A 202 3.91 15.25 1.02
N PHE A 203 3.34 15.10 2.22
CA PHE A 203 3.27 16.16 3.23
C PHE A 203 3.48 15.60 4.65
N ASP A 204 4.25 16.31 5.48
CA ASP A 204 4.59 15.94 6.88
C ASP A 204 3.95 16.85 7.95
N GLY A 205 3.07 17.77 7.53
CA GLY A 205 2.54 18.83 8.40
C GLY A 205 3.19 20.20 8.21
N THR A 206 4.38 20.26 7.59
CA THR A 206 5.15 21.49 7.37
C THR A 206 5.62 21.67 5.92
N GLU A 207 6.27 20.67 5.34
CA GLU A 207 6.88 20.69 4.01
C GLU A 207 6.15 19.78 3.03
N PHE A 208 6.15 20.18 1.77
CA PHE A 208 5.65 19.39 0.66
C PHE A 208 6.80 18.85 -0.18
N HIS A 209 6.71 17.60 -0.58
CA HIS A 209 7.63 16.98 -1.55
C HIS A 209 6.86 16.46 -2.75
N GLU A 210 7.27 16.88 -3.93
CA GLU A 210 6.65 16.47 -5.20
C GLU A 210 7.47 15.36 -5.86
N PHE A 211 6.79 14.29 -6.26
CA PHE A 211 7.38 13.15 -6.94
C PHE A 211 6.68 12.94 -8.28
N ASP A 212 7.29 13.48 -9.34
CA ASP A 212 6.72 13.38 -10.68
C ASP A 212 7.35 12.26 -11.51
N ALA A 213 6.55 11.71 -12.43
CA ALA A 213 6.98 10.76 -13.43
C ALA A 213 6.09 10.87 -14.67
N THR A 214 6.69 10.67 -15.84
CA THR A 214 5.92 10.56 -17.09
C THR A 214 4.94 9.41 -16.98
N ARG A 215 3.68 9.66 -17.34
CA ARG A 215 2.63 8.65 -17.34
C ARG A 215 2.99 7.54 -18.33
N ILE A 216 2.93 6.30 -17.87
CA ILE A 216 3.04 5.12 -18.74
C ILE A 216 1.67 4.87 -19.36
N ASP A 217 1.61 4.90 -20.69
CA ASP A 217 0.40 4.60 -21.45
C ASP A 217 0.18 3.07 -21.50
N THR A 218 -0.52 2.55 -20.49
CA THR A 218 -0.85 1.13 -20.37
C THR A 218 -2.22 0.97 -19.71
N GLY A 219 -3.00 0.00 -20.19
CA GLY A 219 -4.22 -0.48 -19.52
C GLY A 219 -3.96 -1.60 -18.50
N HIS A 220 -2.70 -1.88 -18.18
CA HIS A 220 -2.28 -2.97 -17.30
C HIS A 220 -1.61 -2.38 -16.05
N ASP A 221 -2.44 -1.84 -15.18
CA ASP A 221 -2.08 -1.12 -13.96
C ASP A 221 -2.60 -1.82 -12.69
N HIS A 222 -3.13 -3.04 -12.82
CA HIS A 222 -3.66 -3.79 -11.68
C HIS A 222 -2.55 -4.06 -10.65
N GLY A 223 -2.82 -3.73 -9.38
CA GLY A 223 -1.86 -3.86 -8.27
C GLY A 223 -0.77 -2.79 -8.22
N ALA A 224 -0.85 -1.70 -8.99
CA ALA A 224 0.13 -0.61 -8.92
C ALA A 224 0.17 0.06 -7.54
N GLY A 225 -0.99 0.29 -6.91
CA GLY A 225 -1.08 0.85 -5.56
C GLY A 225 -0.41 -0.04 -4.50
N ASP A 226 -0.77 -1.32 -4.48
CA ASP A 226 -0.17 -2.31 -3.58
C ASP A 226 1.36 -2.38 -3.75
N THR A 227 1.82 -2.45 -5.00
CA THR A 227 3.24 -2.51 -5.34
C THR A 227 4.00 -1.27 -4.88
N LEU A 228 3.40 -0.08 -5.02
CA LEU A 228 3.97 1.18 -4.51
C LEU A 228 4.10 1.13 -2.99
N ALA A 229 3.01 0.82 -2.28
CA ALA A 229 3.00 0.78 -0.81
C ALA A 229 3.99 -0.28 -0.26
N ALA A 230 4.06 -1.46 -0.88
CA ALA A 230 5.00 -2.52 -0.52
C ALA A 230 6.46 -2.11 -0.76
N ALA A 231 6.76 -1.40 -1.85
CA ALA A 231 8.10 -0.90 -2.13
C ALA A 231 8.52 0.19 -1.14
N ILE A 232 7.59 1.08 -0.75
CA ILE A 232 7.85 2.10 0.28
C ILE A 232 8.14 1.44 1.63
N ALA A 233 7.29 0.50 2.06
CA ALA A 233 7.48 -0.24 3.31
C ALA A 233 8.84 -0.97 3.32
N SER A 234 9.24 -1.54 2.19
CA SER A 234 10.57 -2.16 2.02
C SER A 234 11.71 -1.16 2.22
N ALA A 235 11.64 0.02 1.60
CA ALA A 235 12.67 1.04 1.79
C ALA A 235 12.73 1.57 3.23
N LEU A 236 11.57 1.79 3.87
CA LEU A 236 11.49 2.20 5.28
C LEU A 236 12.13 1.15 6.21
N ALA A 237 11.90 -0.14 5.95
CA ALA A 237 12.50 -1.23 6.72
C ALA A 237 14.03 -1.29 6.60
N HIS A 238 14.59 -0.73 5.52
CA HIS A 238 16.03 -0.52 5.33
C HIS A 238 16.55 0.81 5.91
N GLY A 239 15.71 1.58 6.61
CA GLY A 239 16.09 2.81 7.30
C GLY A 239 16.09 4.07 6.44
N TYR A 240 15.43 4.04 5.27
CA TYR A 240 15.27 5.23 4.44
C TYR A 240 14.39 6.28 5.15
N SER A 241 14.64 7.56 4.87
CA SER A 241 13.70 8.62 5.24
C SER A 241 12.37 8.44 4.48
N VAL A 242 11.26 8.99 4.97
CA VAL A 242 9.96 8.88 4.28
C VAL A 242 10.02 9.47 2.86
N PRO A 243 10.57 10.68 2.61
CA PRO A 243 10.74 11.19 1.25
C PRO A 243 11.58 10.26 0.35
N ASP A 244 12.69 9.71 0.86
CA ASP A 244 13.53 8.80 0.06
C ASP A 244 12.84 7.46 -0.23
N ALA A 245 12.07 6.94 0.73
CA ALA A 245 11.29 5.73 0.57
C ALA A 245 10.15 5.91 -0.44
N VAL A 246 9.46 7.06 -0.42
CA VAL A 246 8.45 7.42 -1.43
C VAL A 246 9.08 7.58 -2.80
N ALA A 247 10.22 8.28 -2.90
CA ALA A 247 10.97 8.40 -4.15
C ALA A 247 11.38 7.03 -4.72
N PHE A 248 11.82 6.12 -3.84
CA PHE A 248 12.15 4.75 -4.20
C PHE A 248 10.92 3.99 -4.73
N GLY A 249 9.82 4.01 -3.97
CA GLY A 249 8.58 3.34 -4.36
C GLY A 249 8.04 3.86 -5.69
N LYS A 250 8.07 5.18 -5.91
CA LYS A 250 7.62 5.81 -7.16
C LYS A 250 8.43 5.33 -8.36
N ARG A 251 9.76 5.27 -8.25
CA ARG A 251 10.62 4.71 -9.31
C ARG A 251 10.31 3.23 -9.55
N TRP A 252 10.19 2.44 -8.47
CA TRP A 252 9.91 1.01 -8.56
C TRP A 252 8.60 0.71 -9.29
N VAL A 253 7.49 1.33 -8.87
CA VAL A 253 6.19 1.10 -9.50
C VAL A 253 6.15 1.60 -10.95
N THR A 254 6.90 2.66 -11.27
CA THR A 254 7.03 3.15 -12.65
C THR A 254 7.70 2.13 -13.56
N GLU A 255 8.78 1.48 -13.11
CA GLU A 255 9.38 0.37 -13.88
C GLU A 255 8.43 -0.83 -13.95
N CYS A 256 7.69 -1.12 -12.87
CA CYS A 256 6.69 -2.19 -12.87
C CYS A 256 5.58 -1.96 -13.90
N LEU A 257 5.15 -0.70 -14.08
CA LEU A 257 4.18 -0.30 -15.10
C LEU A 257 4.76 -0.45 -16.52
N ARG A 258 6.03 -0.10 -16.74
CA ARG A 258 6.70 -0.31 -18.04
C ARG A 258 6.82 -1.78 -18.41
N ALA A 259 7.02 -2.64 -17.42
CA ALA A 259 7.12 -4.08 -17.60
C ALA A 259 5.77 -4.81 -17.48
N ALA A 260 4.66 -4.08 -17.30
CA ALA A 260 3.33 -4.67 -17.18
C ALA A 260 2.96 -5.49 -18.41
N TYR A 261 2.05 -6.45 -18.24
CA TYR A 261 1.69 -7.38 -19.31
C TYR A 261 0.18 -7.67 -19.34
N PRO A 262 -0.38 -8.00 -20.52
CA PRO A 262 -1.77 -8.42 -20.62
C PRO A 262 -1.97 -9.75 -19.89
N LEU A 263 -3.01 -9.81 -19.06
CA LEU A 263 -3.42 -11.04 -18.37
C LEU A 263 -4.93 -11.12 -18.32
N GLY A 264 -5.48 -12.27 -18.70
CA GLY A 264 -6.93 -12.45 -18.79
C GLY A 264 -7.55 -11.55 -19.85
N ARG A 265 -8.78 -11.07 -19.60
CA ARG A 265 -9.57 -10.27 -20.56
C ARG A 265 -9.76 -8.80 -20.15
N GLY A 266 -9.20 -8.39 -19.01
CA GLY A 266 -9.34 -7.03 -18.49
C GLY A 266 -7.99 -6.43 -18.13
N HIS A 267 -7.88 -5.83 -16.94
CA HIS A 267 -6.66 -5.17 -16.50
C HIS A 267 -5.60 -6.21 -16.07
N GLY A 268 -4.49 -6.24 -16.81
CA GLY A 268 -3.30 -7.01 -16.45
C GLY A 268 -2.52 -6.36 -15.30
N PRO A 269 -1.66 -7.12 -14.61
CA PRO A 269 -0.91 -6.61 -13.48
C PRO A 269 0.34 -5.82 -13.90
N VAL A 270 0.78 -4.92 -13.01
CA VAL A 270 2.15 -4.41 -13.06
C VAL A 270 3.15 -5.54 -12.79
N SER A 271 4.38 -5.41 -13.26
CA SER A 271 5.36 -6.50 -13.21
C SER A 271 6.71 -6.07 -12.67
N ALA A 272 7.09 -6.58 -11.51
CA ALA A 272 8.45 -6.43 -11.00
C ALA A 272 9.47 -7.40 -11.65
N LEU A 273 9.05 -8.24 -12.61
CA LEU A 273 9.91 -9.26 -13.21
C LEU A 273 11.09 -8.68 -14.02
N PHE A 274 11.05 -7.39 -14.38
CA PHE A 274 12.22 -6.72 -14.98
C PHE A 274 13.47 -6.87 -14.11
N ARG A 275 13.30 -6.98 -12.79
CA ARG A 275 14.37 -7.14 -11.81
C ARG A 275 15.17 -8.44 -11.97
N LEU A 276 14.62 -9.45 -12.65
CA LEU A 276 15.30 -10.73 -12.90
C LEU A 276 16.21 -10.69 -14.14
N ILE A 277 16.08 -9.64 -14.97
CA ILE A 277 16.77 -9.51 -16.25
C ILE A 277 17.94 -8.51 -16.15
N GLU A 278 17.98 -7.72 -15.08
CA GLU A 278 19.06 -6.79 -14.72
C GLU A 278 20.05 -7.42 -13.73
#